data_AF-A0A538BFP5-F1
#
_entry.id   AF-A0A538BFP5-F1
#
_cell.length_a   1.000
_cell.length_b   1.000
_cell.length_c   1.000
_cell.angle_alpha   90.00
_cell.angle_beta   90.00
_cell.angle_gamma   90.00
#
_symmetry.space_group_name_H-M   'P 1'
#
loop_
_entity.id
_entity.type
_entity.pdbx_description
1 polymer ?
#
loop_
_entity_poly.entity_id
_entity_poly.type
_entity_poly.pdbx_seq_one_letter_code
_entity_poly.pdbx_strand_id
1 'polypeptide(L)'
;MIEARFDDLSGAEPSFRLVEPVGVLEARRPAEVPSVVDAAEAAAARGLWVAGMVTYEAAPGFDPALRVRARAEADPFAELPLAWFALFEARQETTLPAPPDEPTPPPAGAWAPSIDREGY
;
A
#
# COMPACT_ATOMS: atom_id res chain seq x y z
N MET A 1 -13.04 8.74 4.22
CA MET A 1 -12.43 9.54 3.14
C MET A 1 -11.09 8.89 2.84
N ILE A 2 -10.75 8.67 1.56
CA ILE A 2 -9.47 8.09 1.17
C ILE A 2 -8.42 9.20 1.18
N GLU A 3 -7.32 8.97 1.88
CA GLU A 3 -6.14 9.83 1.91
C GLU A 3 -4.90 8.94 1.91
N ALA A 4 -3.86 9.37 1.20
CA ALA A 4 -2.54 8.76 1.25
C ALA A 4 -1.51 9.81 1.63
N ARG A 5 -0.54 9.44 2.47
CA ARG A 5 0.52 10.31 2.95
C ARG A 5 1.87 9.67 2.70
N PHE A 6 2.79 10.46 2.16
CA PHE A 6 4.14 10.07 1.82
C PHE A 6 5.10 10.98 2.59
N ASP A 7 5.69 10.42 3.63
CA ASP A 7 6.57 11.13 4.55
C ASP A 7 8.04 10.83 4.24
N ASP A 8 8.83 11.87 4.03
CA ASP A 8 10.29 11.75 3.94
C ASP A 8 10.93 12.03 5.30
N LEU A 9 11.37 10.97 5.98
CA LEU A 9 12.04 11.06 7.28
C LEU A 9 13.50 11.53 7.19
N SER A 10 14.08 11.59 5.99
CA SER A 10 15.44 12.11 5.79
C SER A 10 15.49 13.64 5.71
N GLY A 11 14.36 14.28 5.38
CA GLY A 11 14.26 15.72 5.16
C GLY A 11 14.91 16.20 3.86
N ALA A 12 15.23 15.30 2.93
CA ALA A 12 15.80 15.63 1.63
C ALA A 12 14.74 16.22 0.68
N GLU A 13 13.49 15.77 0.81
CA GLU A 13 12.34 16.17 0.00
C GLU A 13 11.15 16.55 0.90
N PRO A 14 10.25 17.46 0.47
CA PRO A 14 9.03 17.75 1.21
C PRO A 14 8.10 16.54 1.26
N SER A 15 7.62 16.18 2.46
CA SER A 15 6.50 15.25 2.61
C SER A 15 5.25 15.79 1.89
N PHE A 16 4.38 14.89 1.44
CA PHE A 16 3.14 15.28 0.79
C PHE A 16 2.00 14.30 1.09
N ARG A 17 0.77 14.78 0.88
CA ARG A 17 -0.46 14.01 0.98
C ARG A 17 -1.26 14.09 -0.31
N LEU A 18 -2.07 13.07 -0.54
CA LEU A 18 -3.02 12.94 -1.63
C LEU A 18 -4.41 12.79 -1.01
N VAL A 19 -5.31 13.69 -1.36
CA VAL A 19 -6.67 13.77 -0.81
C VAL A 19 -7.67 13.95 -1.93
N GLU A 20 -8.94 13.67 -1.64
CA GLU A 20 -10.05 13.86 -2.59
C GLU A 20 -9.82 13.07 -3.89
N PRO A 21 -9.78 11.72 -3.84
CA PRO A 21 -9.53 10.93 -5.03
C PRO A 21 -10.62 11.15 -6.07
N VAL A 22 -10.21 11.23 -7.33
CA VAL A 22 -11.09 11.37 -8.50
C VAL A 22 -11.47 10.01 -9.11
N GLY A 23 -10.86 8.93 -8.65
CA GLY A 23 -11.17 7.58 -9.09
C GLY A 23 -10.43 6.52 -8.27
N VAL A 24 -10.92 5.29 -8.39
CA VAL A 24 -10.31 4.10 -7.79
C VAL A 24 -10.29 3.00 -8.84
N LEU A 25 -9.14 2.32 -8.94
CA LEU A 25 -8.93 1.13 -9.76
C LEU A 25 -8.67 -0.05 -8.81
N GLU A 26 -9.36 -1.18 -9.02
CA GLU A 26 -9.15 -2.38 -8.21
C GLU A 26 -9.13 -3.64 -9.07
N ALA A 27 -8.26 -4.58 -8.72
CA ALA A 27 -8.25 -5.95 -9.22
C ALA A 27 -8.53 -6.90 -8.06
N ARG A 28 -9.51 -7.79 -8.20
CA ARG A 28 -9.84 -8.83 -7.21
C ARG A 28 -9.47 -10.22 -7.68
N ARG A 29 -9.21 -10.39 -8.98
CA ARG A 29 -8.77 -11.65 -9.59
C ARG A 29 -7.40 -11.48 -10.25
N PRO A 30 -6.55 -12.53 -10.27
CA PRO A 30 -5.23 -12.41 -10.87
C PRO A 30 -5.26 -11.89 -12.31
N ALA A 31 -6.20 -12.36 -13.14
CA ALA A 31 -6.33 -11.95 -14.53
C ALA A 31 -6.67 -10.45 -14.73
N GLU A 32 -7.17 -9.76 -13.71
CA GLU A 32 -7.49 -8.32 -13.76
C GLU A 32 -6.25 -7.47 -13.47
N VAL A 33 -5.26 -8.01 -12.76
CA VAL A 33 -4.10 -7.29 -12.22
C VAL A 33 -3.34 -6.54 -13.32
N PRO A 34 -2.94 -7.15 -14.45
CA PRO A 34 -2.19 -6.41 -15.48
C PRO A 34 -2.94 -5.19 -15.99
N SER A 35 -4.24 -5.36 -16.31
CA SER A 35 -5.05 -4.27 -16.84
C SER A 35 -5.24 -3.10 -15.85
N VAL A 36 -5.32 -3.40 -14.56
CA VAL A 36 -5.45 -2.38 -13.50
C VAL A 36 -4.13 -1.64 -13.29
N VAL A 37 -3.00 -2.34 -13.37
CA VAL A 37 -1.67 -1.69 -13.32
C VAL A 37 -1.44 -0.83 -14.57
N ASP A 38 -1.76 -1.31 -15.76
CA ASP A 38 -1.66 -0.53 -17.01
C ASP A 38 -2.55 0.73 -16.94
N ALA A 39 -3.75 0.62 -16.38
CA ALA A 39 -4.65 1.76 -16.19
C ALA A 39 -4.10 2.78 -15.16
N ALA A 40 -3.48 2.30 -14.08
CA ALA A 40 -2.81 3.15 -13.09
C ALA A 40 -1.61 3.88 -13.71
N GLU A 41 -0.78 3.18 -14.51
CA GLU A 41 0.32 3.78 -15.25
C GLU A 41 -0.18 4.83 -16.26
N ALA A 42 -1.22 4.51 -17.03
CA ALA A 42 -1.83 5.44 -17.96
C ALA A 42 -2.46 6.66 -17.27
N ALA A 43 -2.91 6.53 -16.02
CA ALA A 43 -3.38 7.64 -15.19
C ALA A 43 -2.20 8.50 -14.68
N ALA A 44 -1.08 7.89 -14.31
CA ALA A 44 0.13 8.64 -13.97
C ALA A 44 0.67 9.41 -15.20
N ALA A 45 0.73 8.77 -16.37
CA ALA A 45 1.25 9.35 -17.59
C ALA A 45 0.44 10.56 -18.11
N ARG A 46 -0.85 10.65 -17.77
CA ARG A 46 -1.71 11.82 -18.08
C ARG A 46 -1.59 12.95 -17.04
N GLY A 47 -0.76 12.80 -16.03
CA GLY A 47 -0.49 13.81 -15.00
C GLY A 47 -1.29 13.65 -13.70
N LEU A 48 -2.06 12.58 -13.53
CA LEU A 48 -2.66 12.29 -12.22
C LEU A 48 -1.62 11.70 -11.27
N TRP A 49 -1.82 11.93 -9.98
CA TRP A 49 -1.11 11.22 -8.93
C TRP A 49 -1.82 9.90 -8.63
N VAL A 50 -1.06 8.84 -8.41
CA VAL A 50 -1.59 7.51 -8.13
C VAL A 50 -0.97 6.97 -6.85
N ALA A 51 -1.79 6.55 -5.90
CA ALA A 51 -1.33 5.89 -4.68
C ALA A 51 -2.15 4.63 -4.42
N GLY A 52 -1.48 3.59 -3.95
CA GLY A 52 -2.11 2.29 -3.85
C GLY A 52 -1.18 1.20 -3.36
N MET A 53 -1.59 -0.03 -3.59
CA MET A 53 -0.85 -1.23 -3.21
C MET A 53 -1.05 -2.35 -4.24
N VAL A 54 -0.08 -3.26 -4.24
CA VAL A 54 -0.16 -4.55 -4.93
C VAL A 54 0.24 -5.61 -3.93
N THR A 55 -0.58 -6.65 -3.80
CA THR A 55 -0.34 -7.76 -2.87
C THR A 55 0.55 -8.82 -3.51
N TYR A 56 1.22 -9.64 -2.69
CA TYR A 56 2.01 -10.77 -3.19
C TYR A 56 1.16 -11.76 -4.00
N GLU A 57 -0.10 -11.98 -3.60
CA GLU A 57 -1.03 -12.87 -4.29
C GLU A 57 -1.46 -12.37 -5.68
N ALA A 58 -1.07 -11.16 -6.07
CA ALA A 58 -1.25 -10.64 -7.43
C ALA A 58 -0.29 -11.28 -8.45
N ALA A 59 0.81 -11.91 -8.00
CA ALA A 59 1.88 -12.43 -8.87
C ALA A 59 1.40 -13.35 -10.02
N PRO A 60 0.45 -14.30 -9.82
CA PRO A 60 -0.06 -15.14 -10.90
C PRO A 60 -0.77 -14.36 -12.03
N GLY A 61 -1.17 -13.11 -11.76
CA GLY A 61 -1.74 -12.22 -12.76
C GLY A 61 -0.75 -11.75 -13.81
N PHE A 62 0.53 -11.63 -13.45
CA PHE A 62 1.61 -11.27 -14.37
C PHE A 62 2.20 -12.49 -15.08
N ASP A 63 2.45 -13.54 -14.31
CA ASP A 63 2.94 -14.81 -14.84
C ASP A 63 2.29 -15.97 -14.04
N PRO A 64 1.46 -16.81 -14.69
CA PRO A 64 0.82 -17.95 -14.05
C PRO A 64 1.78 -18.97 -13.41
N ALA A 65 3.07 -18.97 -13.78
CA ALA A 65 4.08 -19.83 -13.17
C ALA A 65 4.49 -19.36 -11.75
N LEU A 66 4.22 -18.11 -11.39
CA LEU A 66 4.54 -17.54 -10.07
C LEU A 66 3.54 -18.05 -9.03
N ARG A 67 3.95 -19.07 -8.28
CA ARG A 67 3.11 -19.68 -7.24
C ARG A 67 3.05 -18.82 -5.98
N VAL A 68 1.85 -18.68 -5.44
CA VAL A 68 1.57 -17.95 -4.20
C VAL A 68 0.72 -18.79 -3.27
N ARG A 69 0.66 -18.42 -2.00
CA ARG A 69 -0.28 -19.02 -1.04
C ARG A 69 -1.70 -18.64 -1.45
N ALA A 70 -2.58 -19.63 -1.63
CA ALA A 70 -3.98 -19.36 -1.89
C ALA A 70 -4.65 -18.74 -0.64
N ARG A 71 -5.45 -17.70 -0.83
CA ARG A 71 -6.31 -17.16 0.23
C ARG A 71 -7.54 -18.05 0.35
N ALA A 72 -7.65 -18.75 1.47
CA ALA A 72 -8.86 -19.50 1.80
C ALA A 72 -9.99 -18.53 2.17
N GLU A 73 -11.24 -18.98 2.15
CA GLU A 73 -12.40 -18.13 2.51
C GLU A 73 -12.31 -17.59 3.95
N ALA A 74 -11.69 -18.34 4.87
CA ALA A 74 -11.47 -17.91 6.25
C ALA A 74 -10.22 -17.02 6.43
N ASP A 75 -9.47 -16.71 5.36
CA ASP A 75 -8.31 -15.84 5.42
C ASP A 75 -8.76 -14.41 5.78
N PRO A 76 -8.14 -13.73 6.76
CA PRO A 76 -8.51 -12.37 7.14
C PRO A 76 -8.34 -11.35 5.99
N PHE A 77 -7.58 -11.70 4.95
CA PHE A 77 -7.36 -10.89 3.75
C PHE A 77 -8.10 -11.44 2.52
N ALA A 78 -9.06 -12.35 2.68
CA ALA A 78 -9.84 -12.91 1.57
C ALA A 78 -10.51 -11.83 0.71
N GLU A 79 -11.03 -10.78 1.36
CA GLU A 79 -11.69 -9.65 0.70
C GLU A 79 -10.75 -8.52 0.26
N LEU A 80 -9.46 -8.62 0.58
CA LEU A 80 -8.48 -7.59 0.21
C LEU A 80 -8.20 -7.64 -1.31
N PRO A 81 -8.33 -6.52 -2.05
CA PRO A 81 -7.98 -6.51 -3.48
C PRO A 81 -6.54 -6.97 -3.72
N LEU A 82 -6.28 -7.58 -4.89
CA LEU A 82 -4.95 -7.99 -5.29
C LEU A 82 -4.09 -6.79 -5.70
N ALA A 83 -4.71 -5.82 -6.35
CA ALA A 83 -4.15 -4.49 -6.61
C ALA A 83 -5.24 -3.45 -6.41
N TRP A 84 -4.88 -2.30 -5.84
CA TRP A 84 -5.80 -1.21 -5.59
C TRP A 84 -5.06 0.12 -5.70
N PHE A 85 -5.62 1.07 -6.45
CA PHE A 85 -5.04 2.38 -6.67
C PHE A 85 -6.13 3.46 -6.61
N ALA A 86 -5.88 4.51 -5.84
CA ALA A 86 -6.64 5.75 -5.92
C ALA A 86 -5.91 6.77 -6.80
N LEU A 87 -6.70 7.53 -7.56
CA LEU A 87 -6.25 8.55 -8.50
C LEU A 87 -6.54 9.94 -7.92
N PHE A 88 -5.61 10.87 -8.07
CA PHE A 88 -5.70 12.21 -7.48
C PHE A 88 -5.21 13.28 -8.47
N GLU A 89 -5.81 14.46 -8.44
CA GLU A 89 -5.43 15.57 -9.32
C GLU A 89 -4.09 16.20 -8.93
N ALA A 90 -3.80 16.28 -7.63
CA ALA A 90 -2.64 16.98 -7.13
C ALA A 90 -2.12 16.40 -5.81
N ARG A 91 -0.80 16.54 -5.61
CA ARG A 91 -0.19 16.45 -4.27
C ARG A 91 -0.38 17.74 -3.50
N GLN A 92 -0.56 17.61 -2.19
CA GLN A 92 -0.51 18.73 -1.24
C GLN A 92 0.71 18.55 -0.36
N GLU A 93 1.60 19.54 -0.33
CA GLU A 93 2.75 19.52 0.58
C GLU A 93 2.28 19.46 2.04
N THR A 94 2.99 18.69 2.87
CA THR A 94 2.75 18.61 4.31
C THR A 94 4.07 18.56 5.04
N THR A 95 4.08 18.98 6.30
CA THR A 95 5.22 18.73 7.19
C THR A 95 5.05 17.40 7.89
N LEU A 96 6.16 16.74 8.25
CA LEU A 96 6.14 15.57 9.13
C LEU A 96 5.32 15.87 10.41
N PRO A 97 4.58 14.89 10.95
CA PRO A 97 3.97 15.06 12.25
C PRO A 97 5.09 15.22 13.28
N ALA A 98 4.95 16.19 14.19
CA ALA A 98 5.88 16.28 15.31
C ALA A 98 5.78 14.99 16.13
N PRO A 99 6.90 14.37 16.55
CA PRO A 99 6.84 13.32 17.54
C PRO A 99 6.20 13.87 18.82
N PRO A 100 5.52 13.04 19.62
CA PRO A 100 5.01 13.47 20.92
C PRO A 100 6.15 14.01 21.80
N ASP A 101 5.88 15.07 22.56
CA ASP A 101 6.89 15.81 23.35
C ASP A 101 7.66 14.93 24.35
N GLU A 102 7.02 13.88 24.88
CA GLU A 102 7.64 12.86 25.72
C GLU A 102 7.29 11.45 25.19
N PRO A 103 8.17 10.81 24.40
CA PRO A 103 7.98 9.41 24.06
C PRO A 103 8.13 8.58 25.34
N THR A 104 7.04 7.95 25.80
CA THR A 104 7.15 6.95 26.86
C THR A 104 7.91 5.76 26.29
N PRO A 105 9.12 5.44 26.78
CA PRO A 105 9.85 4.28 26.28
C PRO A 105 9.01 3.04 26.57
N PRO A 106 8.87 2.10 25.61
CA PRO A 106 8.23 0.84 25.90
C PRO A 106 9.00 0.14 27.03
N PRO A 107 8.33 -0.60 27.93
CA PRO A 107 9.02 -1.31 29.00
C PRO A 107 10.09 -2.23 28.42
N ALA A 108 11.22 -2.37 29.13
CA ALA A 108 12.29 -3.26 28.71
C ALA A 108 11.73 -4.68 28.50
N GLY A 109 11.94 -5.25 27.30
CA GLY A 109 11.38 -6.56 26.93
C GLY A 109 9.97 -6.54 26.34
N ALA A 110 9.35 -5.37 26.10
CA ALA A 110 8.05 -5.27 25.44
C ALA A 110 8.04 -5.83 24.01
N TRP A 111 9.19 -5.74 23.33
CA TRP A 111 9.39 -6.28 21.99
C TRP A 111 10.02 -7.66 22.10
N ALA A 112 9.19 -8.69 21.96
CA ALA A 112 9.62 -10.07 21.79
C ALA A 112 9.18 -10.55 20.40
N PRO A 113 9.96 -11.42 19.72
CA PRO A 113 9.51 -12.07 18.50
C PRO A 113 8.17 -12.79 18.71
N SER A 114 7.23 -12.62 17.78
CA SER A 114 5.94 -13.34 17.83
C SER A 114 6.08 -14.82 17.51
N ILE A 115 7.23 -15.25 16.98
CA ILE A 115 7.60 -16.63 16.70
C ILE A 115 9.02 -16.89 17.23
N ASP A 116 9.26 -18.07 17.76
CA ASP A 116 10.61 -18.51 18.14
C ASP A 116 11.39 -19.02 16.91
N ARG A 117 12.67 -19.32 17.10
CA ARG A 117 13.54 -19.82 16.03
C ARG A 117 13.13 -21.21 15.53
N GLU A 118 12.50 -22.03 16.36
CA GLU A 118 12.04 -23.36 15.95
C GLU A 118 10.77 -23.28 15.09
N GLY A 119 10.00 -22.20 15.22
CA GLY A 119 8.77 -21.92 14.45
C GLY A 119 8.95 -21.20 13.11
N TYR A 120 10.19 -20.93 12.67
CA TYR A 120 10.50 -20.42 11.32
C TYR A 120 10.67 -21.59 10.33
#